data_AF-A0A371J5G6-F1
#
_entry.id   AF-A0A371J5G6-F1
#
_cell.length_a   1.000
_cell.length_b   1.000
_cell.length_c   1.000
_cell.angle_alpha   90.00
_cell.angle_beta   90.00
_cell.angle_gamma   90.00
#
_symmetry.space_group_name_H-M   'P 1'
#
loop_
_entity.id
_entity.type
_entity.pdbx_description
1 polymer ?
#
loop_
_entity_poly.entity_id
_entity_poly.type
_entity_poly.pdbx_seq_one_letter_code
_entity_poly.pdbx_strand_id
1 'polypeptide(L)'
;MLGNGMYQVGIDLPAGDYFVLKDEDAYMGSYKVTKDLSNDYGSTLLSDAFTNFDYFSVEDGNYVKLEDCTIYPKNEVELDFLDAELLTNGTFEVGVDLPAGDYKLESEDGWYTIREGIGANYILITADTFKNFTYVQLQDGYFIRLDDKTSLILN
;
A
#
# COMPACT_ATOMS: atom_id res chain seq x y z
N MET A 1 -17.32 0.46 1.03
CA MET A 1 -16.50 -0.72 0.77
C MET A 1 -16.86 -1.32 -0.59
N LEU A 2 -15.86 -1.65 -1.41
CA LEU A 2 -16.01 -2.35 -2.68
C LEU A 2 -15.01 -3.52 -2.69
N GLY A 3 -15.48 -4.71 -3.07
CA GLY A 3 -14.65 -5.93 -3.14
C GLY A 3 -14.25 -6.29 -4.57
N ASN A 4 -14.06 -7.58 -4.83
CA ASN A 4 -13.71 -8.10 -6.15
C ASN A 4 -14.59 -7.55 -7.28
N GLY A 5 -13.95 -7.05 -8.35
CA GLY A 5 -14.67 -6.46 -9.48
C GLY A 5 -13.81 -5.61 -10.41
N MET A 6 -14.46 -5.03 -11.41
CA MET A 6 -13.91 -3.98 -12.26
C MET A 6 -14.82 -2.77 -12.17
N TYR A 7 -14.25 -1.61 -11.87
CA TYR A 7 -14.99 -0.39 -11.59
C TYR A 7 -14.48 0.78 -12.41
N GLN A 8 -15.38 1.64 -12.89
CA GLN A 8 -15.04 2.89 -13.55
C GLN A 8 -15.05 4.05 -12.55
N VAL A 9 -13.91 4.74 -12.44
CA VAL A 9 -13.76 5.88 -11.53
C VAL A 9 -14.50 7.10 -12.08
N GLY A 10 -15.24 7.78 -11.20
CA GLY A 10 -16.19 8.84 -11.53
C GLY A 10 -17.60 8.33 -11.84
N ILE A 11 -17.81 6.99 -11.90
CA ILE A 11 -19.12 6.36 -12.12
C ILE A 11 -19.47 5.42 -10.97
N ASP A 12 -18.64 4.39 -10.75
CA ASP A 12 -18.88 3.35 -9.75
C ASP A 12 -18.26 3.70 -8.39
N LEU A 13 -17.16 4.47 -8.40
CA LEU A 13 -16.47 5.00 -7.22
C LEU A 13 -15.91 6.40 -7.52
N PRO A 14 -15.81 7.30 -6.52
CA PRO A 14 -15.17 8.61 -6.72
C PRO A 14 -13.65 8.48 -6.91
N ALA A 15 -13.06 9.44 -7.63
CA ALA A 15 -11.60 9.63 -7.60
C ALA A 15 -11.11 9.95 -6.18
N GLY A 16 -9.88 9.53 -5.87
CA GLY A 16 -9.27 9.74 -4.56
C GLY A 16 -8.32 8.62 -4.14
N ASP A 17 -7.94 8.67 -2.87
CA ASP A 17 -7.04 7.72 -2.23
C ASP A 17 -7.84 6.63 -1.53
N TYR A 18 -7.39 5.39 -1.66
CA TYR A 18 -8.04 4.23 -1.09
C TYR A 18 -7.06 3.42 -0.25
N PHE A 19 -7.54 3.01 0.92
CA PHE A 19 -6.99 1.90 1.68
C PHE A 19 -7.50 0.60 1.06
N VAL A 20 -6.62 -0.36 0.82
CA VAL A 20 -6.98 -1.68 0.29
C VAL A 20 -6.52 -2.78 1.23
N LEU A 21 -7.44 -3.68 1.57
CA LEU A 21 -7.23 -4.77 2.51
C LEU A 21 -7.45 -6.10 1.82
N LYS A 22 -6.55 -7.05 2.02
CA LYS A 22 -6.66 -8.43 1.55
C LYS A 22 -7.85 -9.08 2.23
N ASP A 23 -8.65 -9.82 1.47
CA ASP A 23 -9.74 -10.60 2.03
C ASP A 23 -9.20 -11.69 2.99
N GLU A 24 -9.92 -11.99 4.07
CA GLU A 24 -9.43 -12.82 5.19
C GLU A 24 -8.87 -14.18 4.72
N ASP A 25 -9.61 -14.87 3.86
CA ASP A 25 -9.29 -16.21 3.36
C ASP A 25 -8.28 -16.24 2.18
N ALA A 26 -7.87 -15.08 1.67
CA ALA A 26 -6.97 -15.00 0.53
C ALA A 26 -5.49 -15.14 0.91
N TYR A 27 -4.67 -15.65 -0.01
CA TYR A 27 -3.21 -15.64 0.17
C TYR A 27 -2.61 -14.24 -0.07
N MET A 28 -3.11 -13.54 -1.08
CA MET A 28 -2.76 -12.17 -1.42
C MET A 28 -3.98 -11.47 -2.01
N GLY A 29 -4.05 -10.15 -1.84
CA GLY A 29 -4.94 -9.28 -2.59
C GLY A 29 -4.18 -8.60 -3.72
N SER A 30 -4.88 -8.14 -4.75
CA SER A 30 -4.27 -7.35 -5.80
C SER A 30 -5.22 -6.31 -6.37
N TYR A 31 -4.63 -5.22 -6.85
CA TYR A 31 -5.35 -4.20 -7.61
C TYR A 31 -4.60 -3.86 -8.90
N LYS A 32 -5.34 -3.42 -9.90
CA LYS A 32 -4.82 -2.88 -11.15
C LYS A 32 -5.61 -1.66 -11.58
N VAL A 33 -4.93 -0.56 -11.77
CA VAL A 33 -5.47 0.69 -12.31
C VAL A 33 -5.07 0.81 -13.79
N THR A 34 -6.05 1.01 -14.67
CA THR A 34 -5.83 1.24 -16.10
C THR A 34 -6.49 2.52 -16.58
N LYS A 35 -5.95 3.12 -17.65
CA LYS A 35 -6.54 4.31 -18.29
C LYS A 35 -7.71 3.99 -19.23
N ASP A 36 -7.84 2.72 -19.61
CA ASP A 36 -8.85 2.21 -20.54
C ASP A 36 -9.06 0.69 -20.35
N LEU A 37 -10.02 0.12 -21.09
CA LEU A 37 -10.38 -1.31 -21.09
C LEU A 37 -9.71 -2.11 -22.22
N SER A 38 -8.70 -1.58 -22.92
CA SER A 38 -8.14 -2.24 -24.11
C SER A 38 -7.41 -3.55 -23.80
N ASN A 39 -7.06 -3.77 -22.53
CA ASN A 39 -6.17 -4.84 -22.05
C ASN A 39 -4.74 -4.78 -22.62
N ASP A 40 -4.34 -3.66 -23.23
CA ASP A 40 -2.97 -3.47 -23.68
C ASP A 40 -2.01 -3.28 -22.49
N TYR A 41 -0.77 -3.77 -22.60
CA TYR A 41 0.24 -3.56 -21.55
C TYR A 41 0.43 -2.07 -21.22
N GLY A 42 0.37 -1.19 -22.24
CA GLY A 42 0.53 0.26 -22.08
C GLY A 42 -0.69 1.00 -21.50
N SER A 43 -1.77 0.31 -21.14
CA SER A 43 -2.91 0.92 -20.45
C SER A 43 -2.79 0.86 -18.93
N THR A 44 -1.88 0.03 -18.39
CA THR A 44 -1.64 -0.10 -16.95
C THR A 44 -0.97 1.16 -16.42
N LEU A 45 -1.61 1.81 -15.46
CA LEU A 45 -1.11 2.98 -14.76
C LEU A 45 -0.41 2.57 -13.45
N LEU A 46 -1.03 1.64 -12.72
CA LEU A 46 -0.55 1.14 -11.44
C LEU A 46 -1.06 -0.29 -11.25
N SER A 47 -0.26 -1.16 -10.65
CA SER A 47 -0.65 -2.53 -10.34
C SER A 47 0.20 -3.03 -9.19
N ASP A 48 -0.41 -3.70 -8.23
CA ASP A 48 0.33 -4.32 -7.13
C ASP A 48 -0.43 -5.54 -6.57
N ALA A 49 0.31 -6.43 -5.90
CA ALA A 49 -0.21 -7.53 -5.11
C ALA A 49 0.41 -7.49 -3.72
N PHE A 50 -0.39 -7.72 -2.68
CA PHE A 50 -0.03 -7.48 -1.27
C PHE A 50 -0.65 -8.54 -0.36
N THR A 51 -0.02 -8.74 0.81
CA THR A 51 -0.32 -9.84 1.74
C THR A 51 -1.14 -9.42 2.96
N ASN A 52 -1.34 -8.12 3.17
CA ASN A 52 -2.21 -7.59 4.21
C ASN A 52 -2.98 -6.37 3.72
N PHE A 53 -2.37 -5.18 3.75
CA PHE A 53 -2.98 -3.96 3.22
C PHE A 53 -1.98 -3.10 2.46
N ASP A 54 -2.52 -2.24 1.61
CA ASP A 54 -1.77 -1.25 0.84
C ASP A 54 -2.61 0.03 0.64
N TYR A 55 -2.05 1.02 -0.04
CA TYR A 55 -2.74 2.24 -0.44
C TYR A 55 -2.52 2.52 -1.93
N PHE A 56 -3.54 3.02 -2.60
CA PHE A 56 -3.43 3.51 -3.98
C PHE A 56 -4.36 4.70 -4.26
N SER A 57 -4.01 5.52 -5.25
CA SER A 57 -4.84 6.63 -5.73
C SER A 57 -5.39 6.37 -7.13
N VAL A 58 -6.58 6.89 -7.40
CA VAL A 58 -7.23 6.83 -8.71
C VAL A 58 -7.84 8.17 -9.13
N GLU A 59 -7.85 8.41 -10.44
CA GLU A 59 -8.39 9.61 -11.07
C GLU A 59 -9.64 9.29 -11.89
N ASP A 60 -10.52 10.29 -12.10
CA ASP A 60 -11.71 10.13 -12.94
C ASP A 60 -11.36 9.60 -14.34
N GLY A 61 -12.14 8.64 -14.82
CA GLY A 61 -11.89 7.95 -16.09
C GLY A 61 -10.87 6.80 -16.02
N ASN A 62 -10.22 6.57 -14.88
CA ASN A 62 -9.50 5.33 -14.64
C ASN A 62 -10.48 4.15 -14.49
N TYR A 63 -9.95 2.94 -14.64
CA TYR A 63 -10.61 1.69 -14.33
C TYR A 63 -9.81 0.94 -13.27
N VAL A 64 -10.49 0.38 -12.27
CA VAL A 64 -9.87 -0.35 -11.15
C VAL A 64 -10.36 -1.77 -11.15
N LYS A 65 -9.43 -2.73 -11.29
CA LYS A 65 -9.68 -4.13 -11.04
C LYS A 65 -9.23 -4.48 -9.62
N LEU A 66 -10.09 -5.15 -8.86
CA LEU A 66 -9.80 -5.68 -7.53
C LEU A 66 -9.94 -7.20 -7.56
N GLU A 67 -8.95 -7.89 -7.01
CA GLU A 67 -8.96 -9.34 -6.83
C GLU A 67 -8.52 -9.70 -5.40
N ASP A 68 -9.34 -10.50 -4.73
CA ASP A 68 -9.18 -10.99 -3.36
C ASP A 68 -8.86 -9.89 -2.34
N CYS A 69 -9.52 -8.73 -2.52
CA CYS A 69 -9.37 -7.58 -1.64
C CYS A 69 -10.60 -6.67 -1.63
N THR A 70 -10.65 -5.85 -0.60
CA THR A 70 -11.68 -4.85 -0.37
C THR A 70 -11.06 -3.46 -0.19
N ILE A 71 -11.62 -2.45 -0.86
CA ILE A 71 -11.21 -1.04 -0.74
C ILE A 71 -12.16 -0.20 0.11
N TYR A 72 -11.57 0.80 0.75
CA TYR A 72 -12.23 1.82 1.56
C TYR A 72 -11.63 3.19 1.19
N PRO A 73 -12.43 4.26 1.10
CA PRO A 73 -11.86 5.61 1.03
C PRO A 73 -10.86 5.79 2.16
N LYS A 74 -9.65 6.25 1.84
CA LYS A 74 -8.55 6.33 2.81
C LYS A 74 -8.92 7.16 4.04
N ASN A 75 -9.71 8.23 3.86
CA ASN A 75 -10.18 9.10 4.94
C ASN A 75 -11.31 8.51 5.82
N GLU A 76 -11.78 7.31 5.50
CA GLU A 76 -12.76 6.56 6.31
C GLU A 76 -12.08 5.44 7.13
N VAL A 77 -10.77 5.25 6.99
CA VAL A 77 -9.99 4.26 7.72
C VAL A 77 -9.05 4.96 8.69
N GLU A 78 -9.19 4.65 9.97
CA GLU A 78 -8.24 5.03 11.00
C GLU A 78 -7.55 3.76 11.49
N LEU A 79 -6.24 3.66 11.26
CA LEU A 79 -5.41 2.61 11.84
C LEU A 79 -4.89 3.12 13.19
N ASP A 80 -5.15 2.38 14.25
CA ASP A 80 -4.66 2.73 15.58
C ASP A 80 -3.50 1.80 15.96
N PHE A 81 -2.31 2.39 16.00
CA PHE A 81 -1.07 1.75 16.42
C PHE A 81 -0.49 2.36 17.70
N LEU A 82 -1.28 3.15 18.45
CA LEU A 82 -0.79 3.92 19.62
C LEU A 82 -0.10 3.05 20.68
N ASP A 83 -0.58 1.82 20.86
CA ASP A 83 -0.04 0.85 21.82
C ASP A 83 0.81 -0.25 21.15
N ALA A 84 1.10 -0.13 19.85
CA ALA A 84 1.90 -1.12 19.14
C ALA A 84 3.40 -0.96 19.47
N GLU A 85 4.08 -2.06 19.79
CA GLU A 85 5.54 -2.08 19.94
C GLU A 85 6.28 -2.20 18.60
N LEU A 86 5.60 -2.74 17.59
CA LEU A 86 6.13 -2.94 16.24
C LEU A 86 5.03 -2.90 15.19
N LEU A 87 5.43 -2.58 13.96
CA LEU A 87 4.61 -2.67 12.76
C LEU A 87 5.15 -3.77 11.85
N THR A 88 4.26 -4.52 11.20
CA THR A 88 4.63 -5.61 10.27
C THR A 88 3.56 -5.79 9.20
N ASN A 89 3.94 -6.39 8.07
CA ASN A 89 3.05 -6.81 6.98
C ASN A 89 2.04 -5.74 6.55
N GLY A 90 2.44 -4.84 5.67
CA GLY A 90 1.57 -3.77 5.17
C GLY A 90 2.35 -2.56 4.70
N THR A 91 1.63 -1.59 4.15
CA THR A 91 2.20 -0.30 3.75
C THR A 91 1.72 0.78 4.71
N PHE A 92 2.63 1.48 5.38
CA PHE A 92 2.31 2.50 6.37
C PHE A 92 2.66 3.90 5.86
N GLU A 93 1.75 4.85 6.02
CA GLU A 93 1.96 6.26 5.68
C GLU A 93 2.65 7.03 6.82
N VAL A 94 3.81 7.58 6.52
CA VAL A 94 4.60 8.38 7.46
C VAL A 94 3.97 9.76 7.61
N GLY A 95 3.76 10.17 8.86
CA GLY A 95 3.01 11.36 9.25
C GLY A 95 1.53 11.07 9.56
N VAL A 96 1.04 9.85 9.29
CA VAL A 96 -0.34 9.42 9.58
C VAL A 96 -0.34 8.16 10.45
N ASP A 97 0.17 7.04 9.91
CA ASP A 97 0.20 5.74 10.58
C ASP A 97 1.35 5.65 11.61
N LEU A 98 2.45 6.37 11.36
CA LEU A 98 3.62 6.50 12.24
C LEU A 98 4.30 7.85 12.02
N PRO A 99 4.95 8.45 13.03
CA PRO A 99 5.67 9.71 12.84
C PRO A 99 6.90 9.55 11.92
N ALA A 100 7.37 10.66 11.33
CA ALA A 100 8.68 10.68 10.67
C ALA A 100 9.82 10.48 11.69
N GLY A 101 10.89 9.82 11.24
CA GLY A 101 12.03 9.51 12.10
C GLY A 101 12.96 8.44 11.55
N ASP A 102 13.94 8.07 12.37
CA ASP A 102 14.86 6.97 12.09
C ASP A 102 14.35 5.70 12.79
N TYR A 103 14.16 4.63 12.02
CA TYR A 103 13.58 3.38 12.51
C TYR A 103 14.51 2.21 12.29
N LYS A 104 14.47 1.26 13.24
CA LYS A 104 15.11 -0.03 13.11
C LYS A 104 14.13 -1.02 12.47
N LEU A 105 14.57 -1.71 11.44
CA LEU A 105 13.89 -2.87 10.89
C LEU A 105 14.59 -4.15 11.34
N GLU A 106 13.84 -5.18 11.73
CA GLU A 106 14.36 -6.49 12.12
C GLU A 106 13.70 -7.61 11.30
N SER A 107 14.53 -8.56 10.85
CA SER A 107 14.08 -9.79 10.17
C SER A 107 15.25 -10.77 9.97
N GLU A 108 14.98 -12.07 9.87
CA GLU A 108 16.01 -13.04 9.43
C GLU A 108 16.31 -12.93 7.92
N ASP A 109 15.32 -12.54 7.12
CA ASP A 109 15.38 -12.40 5.67
C ASP A 109 14.27 -11.44 5.22
N GLY A 110 14.47 -10.15 5.53
CA GLY A 110 13.46 -9.12 5.41
C GLY A 110 13.49 -8.41 4.07
N TRP A 111 12.36 -7.86 3.68
CA TRP A 111 12.20 -6.99 2.53
C TRP A 111 11.33 -5.79 2.87
N TYR A 112 11.71 -4.62 2.35
CA TYR A 112 10.92 -3.41 2.48
C TYR A 112 11.01 -2.54 1.22
N THR A 113 10.02 -1.66 1.06
CA THR A 113 10.12 -0.52 0.13
C THR A 113 9.80 0.78 0.82
N ILE A 114 10.34 1.86 0.28
CA ILE A 114 9.97 3.24 0.63
C ILE A 114 9.60 3.92 -0.68
N ARG A 115 8.41 4.51 -0.73
CA ARG A 115 7.94 5.28 -1.87
C ARG A 115 7.33 6.61 -1.45
N GLU A 116 7.41 7.59 -2.34
CA GLU A 116 6.70 8.87 -2.23
C GLU A 116 5.46 8.82 -3.12
N GLY A 117 4.28 8.98 -2.51
CA GLY A 117 2.99 8.88 -3.19
C GLY A 117 2.50 7.44 -3.41
N ILE A 118 1.24 7.36 -3.83
CA ILE A 118 0.46 6.10 -3.98
C ILE A 118 -0.35 6.04 -5.29
N GLY A 119 -0.23 7.06 -6.14
CA GLY A 119 -0.82 7.07 -7.48
C GLY A 119 0.14 6.57 -8.56
N ALA A 120 -0.28 6.62 -9.82
CA ALA A 120 0.51 6.17 -10.98
C ALA A 120 1.88 6.83 -11.14
N ASN A 121 2.09 8.01 -10.53
CA ASN A 121 3.34 8.77 -10.58
C ASN A 121 4.16 8.67 -9.28
N TYR A 122 3.92 7.65 -8.45
CA TYR A 122 4.71 7.46 -7.24
C TYR A 122 6.21 7.33 -7.56
N ILE A 123 7.06 7.73 -6.63
CA ILE A 123 8.51 7.63 -6.77
C ILE A 123 9.00 6.53 -5.84
N LEU A 124 9.61 5.47 -6.39
CA LEU A 124 10.31 4.47 -5.58
C LEU A 124 11.61 5.08 -5.07
N ILE A 125 11.71 5.27 -3.76
CA ILE A 125 12.92 5.78 -3.10
C ILE A 125 13.90 4.64 -2.85
N THR A 126 13.41 3.50 -2.34
CA THR A 126 14.22 2.32 -2.05
C THR A 126 13.37 1.06 -2.09
N ALA A 127 13.96 -0.04 -2.55
CA ALA A 127 13.47 -1.40 -2.36
C ALA A 127 14.69 -2.27 -2.05
N ASP A 128 14.70 -2.93 -0.91
CA ASP A 128 15.90 -3.65 -0.46
C ASP A 128 15.55 -4.90 0.34
N THR A 129 16.49 -5.85 0.35
CA THR A 129 16.45 -7.01 1.24
C THR A 129 17.57 -6.94 2.27
N PHE A 130 17.32 -7.45 3.47
CA PHE A 130 18.31 -7.39 4.54
C PHE A 130 18.21 -8.62 5.46
N LYS A 131 19.26 -8.81 6.28
CA LYS A 131 19.32 -9.87 7.29
C LYS A 131 19.67 -9.29 8.65
N ASN A 132 19.11 -9.87 9.70
CA ASN A 132 19.16 -9.44 11.10
C ASN A 132 18.49 -8.08 11.33
N PHE A 133 19.10 -6.99 10.87
CA PHE A 133 18.52 -5.65 11.00
C PHE A 133 19.08 -4.67 9.97
N THR A 134 18.33 -3.58 9.74
CA THR A 134 18.79 -2.38 9.06
C THR A 134 18.18 -1.14 9.70
N TYR A 135 18.63 0.05 9.32
CA TYR A 135 18.02 1.32 9.70
C TYR A 135 17.49 2.04 8.47
N VAL A 136 16.33 2.67 8.62
CA VAL A 136 15.70 3.48 7.58
C VAL A 136 15.37 4.86 8.14
N GLN A 137 15.45 5.88 7.29
CA GLN A 137 14.98 7.22 7.61
C GLN A 137 13.67 7.47 6.86
N LEU A 138 12.63 7.83 7.60
CA LEU A 138 11.28 8.06 7.10
C LEU A 138 10.91 9.53 7.23
N GLN A 139 10.29 10.09 6.19
CA GLN A 139 9.84 11.48 6.11
C GLN A 139 8.34 11.53 5.88
N ASP A 140 7.67 12.57 6.36
CA ASP A 140 6.23 12.75 6.15
C ASP A 140 5.88 12.66 4.66
N GLY A 141 4.81 11.92 4.34
CA GLY A 141 4.37 11.64 2.96
C GLY A 141 5.06 10.45 2.30
N TYR A 142 6.02 9.81 2.96
CA TYR A 142 6.53 8.50 2.53
C TYR A 142 5.57 7.39 2.92
N PHE A 143 5.63 6.31 2.15
CA PHE A 143 4.95 5.05 2.42
C PHE A 143 6.01 3.96 2.55
N ILE A 144 6.08 3.34 3.72
CA ILE A 144 6.96 2.19 3.97
C ILE A 144 6.16 0.89 3.86
N ARG A 145 6.52 0.03 2.92
CA ARG A 145 5.94 -1.31 2.79
C ARG A 145 6.85 -2.35 3.42
N LEU A 146 6.30 -3.19 4.29
CA LEU A 146 6.97 -4.31 4.94
C LEU A 146 6.34 -5.62 4.47
N ASP A 147 7.16 -6.65 4.24
CA ASP A 147 6.65 -8.01 4.08
C ASP A 147 6.19 -8.61 5.44
N ASP A 148 5.72 -9.85 5.40
CA ASP A 148 5.20 -10.59 6.56
C ASP A 148 6.27 -11.03 7.56
N LYS A 149 7.56 -10.83 7.24
CA LYS A 149 8.70 -11.21 8.08
C LYS A 149 9.45 -10.02 8.63
N THR A 150 9.15 -8.81 8.14
CA THR A 150 9.83 -7.59 8.53
C THR A 150 9.03 -6.89 9.61
N SER A 151 9.73 -6.55 10.70
CA SER A 151 9.19 -5.75 11.79
C SER A 151 9.88 -4.40 11.82
N LEU A 152 9.11 -3.32 11.85
CA LEU A 152 9.57 -1.98 12.19
C LEU A 152 9.34 -1.75 13.68
N ILE A 153 10.40 -1.45 14.42
CA ILE A 153 10.33 -1.27 15.87
C ILE A 153 9.92 0.18 16.18
N LEU A 154 8.81 0.36 16.91
CA LEU A 154 8.37 1.65 17.41
C LEU A 154 9.11 1.94 18.72
N ASN A 155 9.78 3.09 18.79
CA ASN A 155 10.55 3.53 19.96
C ASN A 155 9.71 4.39 20.91
#